data_AF-A0A941UPJ1-F1
#
_entry.id   AF-A0A941UPJ1-F1
#
_cell.length_a   1.000
_cell.length_b   1.000
_cell.length_c   1.000
_cell.angle_alpha   90.00
_cell.angle_beta   90.00
_cell.angle_gamma   90.00
#
_symmetry.space_group_name_H-M   'P 1'
#
loop_
_entity.id
_entity.type
_entity.pdbx_description
1 polymer ?
#
loop_
_entity_poly.entity_id
_entity_poly.type
_entity_poly.pdbx_seq_one_letter_code
_entity_poly.pdbx_strand_id
1 'polypeptide(L)'
;MSPARLPPLRLAGRALKPIVQGGMGVGISAHRLAGTVAANNAVGTLASVDLRRHHSDLMERTTNIGCGEQAKAAINAANLEALDREIGAARKIAAGAGLLAVNVMRAVSEYAAYVRQACASTRWSSAPVCRWTCPS
;
A
#
# COMPACT_ATOMS: atom_id res chain seq x y z
N MET A 1 12.32 8.14 36.37
CA MET A 1 12.38 6.96 35.48
C MET A 1 12.38 7.45 34.05
N SER A 2 13.49 7.27 33.31
CA SER A 2 13.45 7.47 31.85
C SER A 2 12.50 6.43 31.27
N PRO A 3 11.52 6.81 30.42
CA PRO A 3 10.62 5.83 29.82
C PRO A 3 11.47 4.81 29.05
N ALA A 4 11.18 3.52 29.26
CA ALA A 4 11.89 2.44 28.59
C ALA A 4 11.83 2.66 27.07
N ARG A 5 12.97 2.99 26.47
CA ARG A 5 13.07 3.25 25.03
C ARG A 5 13.01 1.91 24.32
N LEU A 6 11.92 1.66 23.59
CA LEU A 6 11.82 0.47 22.74
C LEU A 6 13.01 0.43 21.76
N PRO A 7 13.62 -0.74 21.53
CA PRO A 7 14.72 -0.85 20.59
C PRO A 7 14.26 -0.50 19.16
N PRO A 8 15.16 0.06 18.33
CA PRO A 8 14.83 0.35 16.93
C PRO A 8 14.41 -0.91 16.18
N LEU A 9 13.38 -0.80 15.35
CA LEU A 9 12.98 -1.87 14.44
C LEU A 9 14.00 -1.95 13.30
N ARG A 10 14.71 -3.07 13.20
CA ARG A 10 15.67 -3.33 12.11
C ARG A 10 14.99 -4.13 11.01
N LEU A 11 14.79 -3.53 9.85
CA LEU A 11 14.08 -4.16 8.75
C LEU A 11 14.65 -3.70 7.41
N ALA A 12 14.91 -4.66 6.51
CA ALA A 12 15.46 -4.42 5.17
C ALA A 12 16.71 -3.49 5.17
N GLY A 13 17.63 -3.70 6.13
CA GLY A 13 18.85 -2.92 6.29
C GLY A 13 18.67 -1.54 6.93
N ARG A 14 17.46 -1.16 7.36
CA ARG A 14 17.16 0.14 7.97
C ARG A 14 16.89 0.02 9.47
N ALA A 15 17.21 1.08 10.21
CA ALA A 15 16.82 1.25 11.61
C ALA A 15 15.65 2.25 11.70
N LEU A 16 14.49 1.76 12.11
CA LEU A 16 13.22 2.47 12.10
C LEU A 16 12.73 2.70 13.53
N LYS A 17 11.83 3.68 13.70
CA LYS A 17 11.00 3.73 14.91
C LYS A 17 10.20 2.42 14.99
N PRO A 18 10.04 1.82 16.19
CA PRO A 18 9.27 0.59 16.37
C PRO A 18 7.76 0.88 16.31
N ILE A 19 7.32 1.50 15.22
CA ILE A 19 5.95 1.90 14.93
C ILE A 19 5.63 1.37 13.54
N VAL A 20 4.58 0.56 13.46
CA VAL A 20 4.02 0.06 12.22
C VAL A 20 2.57 0.50 12.18
N GLN A 21 2.24 1.42 11.26
CA GLN A 21 0.85 1.79 11.01
C GLN A 21 0.21 0.69 10.15
N GLY A 22 -0.86 0.07 10.65
CA GLY A 22 -1.57 -1.00 9.93
C GLY A 22 -2.42 -0.48 8.77
N GLY A 23 -2.51 -1.24 7.68
CA GLY A 23 -3.27 -0.86 6.49
C GLY A 23 -4.77 -1.07 6.66
N MET A 24 -5.52 0.03 6.86
CA MET A 24 -6.98 0.05 6.92
C MET A 24 -7.59 0.22 5.52
N GLY A 25 -8.56 -0.62 5.18
CA GLY A 25 -9.30 -0.59 3.91
C GLY A 25 -10.18 0.65 3.72
N VAL A 26 -10.91 0.71 2.59
CA VAL A 26 -11.72 1.89 2.20
C VAL A 26 -10.86 3.17 2.01
N GLY A 27 -9.55 2.96 1.84
CA GLY A 27 -8.50 3.98 1.72
C GLY A 27 -8.42 5.02 2.84
N ILE A 28 -8.75 4.59 4.07
CA ILE A 28 -8.30 5.30 5.29
C ILE A 28 -6.76 5.34 5.33
N SER A 29 -6.10 4.27 4.88
CA SER A 29 -4.63 4.15 4.81
C SER A 29 -4.06 4.34 3.41
N ALA A 30 -4.58 5.33 2.68
CA ALA A 30 -4.06 5.76 1.37
C ALA A 30 -2.67 6.43 1.50
N HIS A 31 -2.18 6.99 0.39
CA HIS A 31 -0.83 7.55 0.25
C HIS A 31 -0.47 8.58 1.32
N ARG A 32 -1.42 9.40 1.79
CA ARG A 32 -1.16 10.46 2.76
C ARG A 32 -0.74 9.91 4.12
N LEU A 33 -1.49 8.95 4.67
CA LEU A 33 -1.18 8.36 5.97
C LEU A 33 0.10 7.52 5.89
N ALA A 34 0.15 6.57 4.95
CA ALA A 34 1.29 5.67 4.80
C ALA A 34 2.58 6.44 4.49
N GLY A 35 2.51 7.42 3.58
CA GLY A 35 3.63 8.30 3.25
C GLY A 35 4.10 9.14 4.43
N THR A 36 3.20 9.72 5.22
CA THR A 36 3.55 10.55 6.39
C THR A 36 4.19 9.73 7.50
N VAL A 37 3.71 8.50 7.73
CA VAL A 37 4.32 7.58 8.71
C VAL A 37 5.73 7.20 8.26
N ALA A 38 5.92 6.88 6.98
CA ALA A 38 7.24 6.61 6.42
C ALA A 38 8.19 7.82 6.51
N ALA A 39 7.70 9.03 6.20
CA ALA A 39 8.45 10.29 6.34
C ALA A 39 8.96 10.51 7.79
N ASN A 40 8.25 9.96 8.79
CA ASN A 40 8.63 10.00 10.20
C ASN A 40 9.59 8.88 10.63
N ASN A 41 10.22 8.19 9.69
CA ASN A 41 11.13 7.06 9.88
C ASN A 41 10.49 5.83 10.57
N ALA A 42 9.21 5.60 10.28
CA ALA A 42 8.45 4.43 10.73
C ALA A 42 7.97 3.60 9.51
N VAL A 43 7.17 2.56 9.74
CA VAL A 43 6.57 1.75 8.65
C VAL A 43 5.13 2.21 8.39
N GLY A 44 4.89 2.76 7.21
CA GLY A 44 3.55 3.12 6.75
C GLY A 44 2.98 2.04 5.82
N THR A 45 1.72 1.65 6.00
CA THR A 45 1.11 0.54 5.25
C THR A 45 -0.06 1.03 4.41
N LEU A 46 0.02 0.81 3.10
CA LEU A 46 -1.06 1.00 2.13
C LEU A 46 -1.99 -0.21 2.13
N ALA A 47 -3.30 0.00 2.09
CA ALA A 47 -4.26 -1.10 1.87
C ALA A 47 -4.55 -1.23 0.37
N SER A 48 -4.35 -2.41 -0.21
CA SER A 48 -4.50 -2.62 -1.66
C SER A 48 -5.96 -2.72 -2.13
N VAL A 49 -6.93 -2.67 -1.20
CA VAL A 49 -8.33 -2.97 -1.49
C VAL A 49 -9.11 -1.68 -1.78
N ASP A 50 -9.82 -1.69 -2.91
CA ASP A 50 -10.78 -0.66 -3.32
C ASP A 50 -10.18 0.75 -3.50
N LEU A 51 -8.88 0.83 -3.81
CA LEU A 51 -8.17 2.09 -3.99
C LEU A 51 -8.74 2.95 -5.13
N ARG A 52 -9.41 2.34 -6.13
CA ARG A 52 -10.02 3.11 -7.22
C ARG A 52 -11.00 4.18 -6.72
N ARG A 53 -11.62 4.00 -5.54
CA ARG A 53 -12.53 4.99 -4.93
C ARG A 53 -11.87 6.34 -4.61
N HIS A 54 -10.55 6.38 -4.51
CA HIS A 54 -9.77 7.61 -4.29
C HIS A 54 -9.46 8.38 -5.58
N HIS A 55 -9.83 7.80 -6.73
CA HIS A 55 -9.56 8.36 -8.05
C HIS A 55 -10.88 8.47 -8.82
N SER A 56 -11.36 9.70 -8.99
CA SER A 56 -12.65 9.96 -9.66
C SER A 56 -12.69 9.38 -11.07
N ASP A 57 -11.59 9.46 -11.82
CA ASP A 57 -11.46 8.90 -13.17
C ASP A 57 -11.59 7.36 -13.18
N LEU A 58 -11.05 6.67 -12.17
CA LEU A 58 -11.14 5.21 -12.07
C LEU A 58 -12.51 4.75 -11.59
N MET A 59 -13.17 5.55 -10.75
CA MET A 59 -14.57 5.33 -10.39
C MET A 59 -15.49 5.49 -11.60
N GLU A 60 -15.38 6.58 -12.35
CA GLU A 60 -16.20 6.83 -13.55
C GLU A 60 -16.08 5.69 -14.57
N ARG A 61 -14.87 5.18 -14.80
CA ARG A 61 -14.61 4.00 -15.65
C ARG A 61 -15.26 2.71 -15.16
N THR A 62 -15.67 2.65 -13.89
CA THR A 62 -16.15 1.42 -13.24
C THR A 62 -17.56 1.50 -12.65
N THR A 63 -18.23 2.66 -12.68
CA THR A 63 -19.57 2.85 -12.07
C THR A 63 -20.69 2.09 -12.76
N ASN A 64 -20.63 1.91 -14.09
CA ASN A 64 -21.76 1.40 -14.90
C ASN A 64 -21.49 0.09 -15.66
N ILE A 65 -20.51 -0.70 -15.22
CA ILE A 65 -20.06 -1.92 -15.95
C ILE A 65 -20.89 -3.18 -15.65
N GLY A 66 -21.98 -3.07 -14.87
CA GLY A 66 -22.86 -4.20 -14.55
C GLY A 66 -22.20 -5.28 -13.69
N CYS A 67 -22.75 -6.49 -13.72
CA CYS A 67 -22.28 -7.63 -12.94
C CYS A 67 -21.76 -8.75 -13.87
N GLY A 68 -20.59 -9.31 -13.57
CA GLY A 68 -20.01 -10.42 -14.34
C GLY A 68 -18.47 -10.42 -14.29
N GLU A 69 -17.86 -11.43 -14.91
CA GLU A 69 -16.40 -11.58 -14.95
C GLU A 69 -15.70 -10.39 -15.66
N GLN A 70 -16.32 -9.85 -16.70
CA GLN A 70 -15.80 -8.67 -17.41
C GLN A 70 -15.79 -7.41 -16.53
N ALA A 71 -16.86 -7.21 -15.74
CA ALA A 71 -16.93 -6.11 -14.78
C ALA A 71 -15.88 -6.27 -13.67
N LYS A 72 -15.69 -7.49 -13.15
CA LYS A 72 -14.63 -7.78 -12.17
C LYS A 72 -13.24 -7.49 -12.76
N ALA A 73 -12.95 -7.94 -13.97
CA ALA A 73 -11.67 -7.70 -14.63
C ALA A 73 -11.39 -6.20 -14.79
N ALA A 74 -12.38 -5.41 -15.22
CA ALA A 74 -12.26 -3.96 -15.34
C ALA A 74 -12.05 -3.26 -13.99
N ILE A 75 -12.79 -3.66 -12.95
CA ILE A 75 -12.61 -3.16 -11.58
C ILE A 75 -11.21 -3.50 -11.05
N ASN A 76 -10.72 -4.71 -11.30
CA ASN A 76 -9.40 -5.15 -10.89
C ASN A 76 -8.31 -4.35 -11.60
N ALA A 77 -8.42 -4.15 -12.92
CA ALA A 77 -7.49 -3.31 -13.66
C ALA A 77 -7.44 -1.88 -13.11
N ALA A 78 -8.59 -1.28 -12.81
CA ALA A 78 -8.67 0.03 -12.19
C ALA A 78 -8.04 0.07 -10.79
N ASN A 79 -8.24 -0.95 -9.96
CA ASN A 79 -7.61 -1.01 -8.64
C ASN A 79 -6.08 -1.21 -8.72
N LEU A 80 -5.56 -1.94 -9.71
CA LEU A 80 -4.11 -2.06 -9.93
C LEU A 80 -3.50 -0.71 -10.35
N GLU A 81 -4.18 0.02 -11.23
CA GLU A 81 -3.77 1.37 -11.61
C GLU A 81 -3.81 2.35 -10.43
N ALA A 82 -4.85 2.27 -9.59
CA ALA A 82 -4.94 3.03 -8.35
C ALA A 82 -3.77 2.71 -7.40
N LEU A 83 -3.45 1.42 -7.23
CA LEU A 83 -2.35 0.99 -6.38
C LEU A 83 -1.00 1.60 -6.79
N ASP A 84 -0.71 1.67 -8.09
CA ASP A 84 0.50 2.32 -8.60
C ASP A 84 0.55 3.80 -8.25
N ARG A 85 -0.55 4.52 -8.50
CA ARG A 85 -0.67 5.95 -8.22
C ARG A 85 -0.46 6.23 -6.73
N GLU A 86 -1.09 5.44 -5.87
CA GLU A 86 -1.01 5.55 -4.42
C GLU A 86 0.39 5.23 -3.87
N ILE A 87 1.04 4.17 -4.36
CA ILE A 87 2.44 3.85 -4.01
C ILE A 87 3.35 5.02 -4.44
N GLY A 88 3.19 5.51 -5.67
CA GLY A 88 3.98 6.62 -6.19
C GLY A 88 3.84 7.89 -5.35
N ALA A 89 2.61 8.26 -4.98
CA ALA A 89 2.32 9.40 -4.13
C ALA A 89 2.88 9.22 -2.71
N ALA A 90 2.72 8.03 -2.12
CA ALA A 90 3.25 7.73 -0.79
C ALA A 90 4.78 7.84 -0.75
N ARG A 91 5.46 7.38 -1.80
CA ARG A 91 6.92 7.50 -1.94
C ARG A 91 7.38 8.95 -2.02
N LYS A 92 6.65 9.80 -2.75
CA LYS A 92 6.95 11.25 -2.83
C LYS A 92 6.88 11.88 -1.44
N ILE A 93 5.87 11.55 -0.64
CA ILE A 93 5.72 12.04 0.74
C ILE A 93 6.83 11.49 1.64
N ALA A 94 7.14 10.20 1.53
CA ALA A 94 8.17 9.55 2.35
C ALA A 94 9.58 10.11 2.11
N ALA A 95 9.86 10.65 0.92
CA ALA A 95 11.14 11.26 0.55
C ALA A 95 12.38 10.38 0.87
N GLY A 96 12.22 9.05 0.76
CA GLY A 96 13.28 8.07 1.06
C GLY A 96 13.47 7.73 2.53
N ALA A 97 12.74 8.35 3.45
CA ALA A 97 12.70 8.01 4.86
C ALA A 97 11.76 6.84 5.16
N GLY A 98 12.02 6.15 6.27
CA GLY A 98 11.19 5.05 6.75
C GLY A 98 11.06 3.89 5.77
N LEU A 99 9.93 3.20 5.83
CA LEU A 99 9.53 2.14 4.91
C LEU A 99 8.04 2.23 4.57
N LEU A 100 7.71 1.85 3.33
CA LEU A 100 6.34 1.62 2.90
C LEU A 100 6.08 0.12 2.80
N ALA A 101 4.91 -0.30 3.25
CA ALA A 101 4.39 -1.65 3.12
C ALA A 101 3.06 -1.62 2.36
N VAL A 102 2.67 -2.75 1.77
CA VAL A 102 1.37 -2.91 1.12
C VAL A 102 0.70 -4.14 1.74
N ASN A 103 -0.50 -3.92 2.30
CA ASN A 103 -1.37 -4.98 2.79
C ASN A 103 -2.25 -5.46 1.62
N VAL A 104 -2.08 -6.72 1.22
CA VAL A 104 -2.86 -7.38 0.17
C VAL A 104 -3.74 -8.45 0.79
N MET A 105 -5.07 -8.29 0.70
CA MET A 105 -6.01 -9.30 1.19
C MET A 105 -5.91 -10.58 0.35
N ARG A 106 -5.73 -11.73 1.01
CA ARG A 106 -5.64 -13.05 0.34
C ARG A 106 -6.98 -13.57 -0.16
N ALA A 107 -8.09 -13.09 0.39
CA ALA A 107 -9.44 -13.55 0.06
C ALA A 107 -9.94 -13.12 -1.34
N VAL A 108 -9.15 -12.34 -2.10
CA VAL A 108 -9.47 -11.98 -3.49
C VAL A 108 -8.76 -12.93 -4.45
N SER A 109 -9.46 -13.37 -5.49
CA SER A 109 -8.96 -14.29 -6.52
C SER A 109 -7.71 -13.75 -7.24
N GLU A 110 -7.50 -12.44 -7.19
CA GLU A 110 -6.46 -11.70 -7.90
C GLU A 110 -5.23 -11.40 -7.04
N TYR A 111 -5.10 -12.00 -5.86
CA TYR A 111 -3.99 -11.81 -4.92
C TYR A 111 -2.60 -11.79 -5.61
N ALA A 112 -2.34 -12.72 -6.52
CA ALA A 112 -1.07 -12.79 -7.24
C ALA A 112 -0.83 -11.58 -8.15
N ALA A 113 -1.88 -11.00 -8.75
CA ALA A 113 -1.78 -9.81 -9.58
C ALA A 113 -1.43 -8.57 -8.74
N TYR A 114 -2.13 -8.36 -7.62
CA TYR A 114 -1.85 -7.26 -6.68
C TYR A 114 -0.43 -7.33 -6.10
N VAL A 115 0.02 -8.53 -5.74
CA VAL A 115 1.38 -8.74 -5.23
C VAL A 115 2.43 -8.42 -6.30
N ARG A 116 2.25 -8.89 -7.54
CA ARG A 116 3.16 -8.59 -8.65
C ARG A 116 3.19 -7.10 -8.94
N GLN A 117 2.02 -6.45 -8.97
CA GLN A 117 1.90 -5.02 -9.22
C GLN A 117 2.63 -4.22 -8.15
N ALA A 118 2.33 -4.44 -6.86
CA ALA A 118 3.02 -3.78 -5.76
C ALA A 118 4.56 -3.93 -5.85
N CYS A 119 5.04 -5.08 -6.32
CA CYS A 119 6.47 -5.32 -6.51
C CYS A 119 7.05 -4.69 -7.78
N ALA A 120 6.24 -4.43 -8.79
CA ALA A 120 6.63 -3.70 -9.99
C ALA A 120 6.68 -2.19 -9.71
N SER A 121 5.66 -1.62 -9.06
CA SER A 121 5.61 -0.20 -8.67
C SER A 121 6.74 0.20 -7.73
N THR A 122 7.37 -0.77 -7.07
CA THR A 122 8.48 -0.57 -6.13
C THR A 122 9.86 -0.83 -6.75
N ARG A 123 9.93 -1.44 -7.95
CA ARG A 123 11.18 -1.87 -8.59
C ARG A 123 11.98 -0.73 -9.25
N TRP A 124 11.43 0.47 -9.32
CA TRP A 124 12.05 1.63 -9.98
C TRP A 124 13.03 2.44 -9.10
N SER A 125 13.24 2.07 -7.83
CA SER A 125 14.16 2.79 -6.94
C SER A 125 14.53 1.97 -5.70
N SER A 126 15.77 2.13 -5.23
CA SER A 126 16.52 1.45 -4.16
C SER A 126 15.92 1.42 -2.74
N ALA A 127 14.61 1.60 -2.57
CA ALA A 127 13.93 1.51 -1.26
C ALA A 127 13.17 0.16 -1.13
N PRO A 128 13.54 -0.73 -0.20
CA PRO A 128 12.91 -2.04 -0.06
C PRO A 128 11.49 -1.90 0.52
N VAL A 129 10.48 -2.45 -0.17
CA VAL A 129 9.12 -2.54 0.37
C VAL A 129 8.94 -3.87 1.10
N CYS A 130 8.56 -3.80 2.37
CA CYS A 130 8.32 -5.00 3.18
C CYS A 130 6.93 -5.56 2.90
N ARG A 131 6.91 -6.84 2.52
CA ARG A 131 5.72 -7.57 2.13
C ARG A 131 5.08 -8.19 3.37
N TRP A 132 3.90 -7.69 3.76
CA TRP A 132 3.06 -8.34 4.77
C TRP A 132 1.93 -9.07 4.07
N THR A 133 1.97 -10.40 4.13
CA THR A 133 0.91 -11.27 3.63
C THR A 133 0.36 -12.02 4.82
N CYS A 134 -0.89 -11.74 5.19
CA CYS A 134 -1.57 -12.46 6.27
C CYS A 134 -1.72 -13.94 5.84
N PRO A 135 -1.10 -14.91 6.52
CA PRO A 135 -1.43 -16.32 6.34
C PRO A 135 -2.76 -16.60 7.04
N SER A 136 -3.56 -17.50 6.44
CA SER A 136 -4.73 -18.10 7.09
C SER A 136 -4.33 -18.89 8.33
#